data_AF-A0A2D4M181-F1
#
_entry.id   AF-A0A2D4M181-F1
#
_cell.length_a   1.000
_cell.length_b   1.000
_cell.length_c   1.000
_cell.angle_alpha   90.00
_cell.angle_beta   90.00
_cell.angle_gamma   90.00
#
_symmetry.space_group_name_H-M   'P 1'
#
loop_
_entity.id
_entity.type
_entity.pdbx_description
1 polymer ?
#
loop_
_entity_poly.entity_id
_entity_poly.type
_entity_poly.pdbx_seq_one_letter_code
_entity_poly.pdbx_strand_id
1 'polypeptide(L)'
;KGLAPNTLSHQVAALSSVLAWEGFDSLSHHPSVRRFLRRATNFCPPVVHRFPTWDLPSVLQALTGPPFDLLKSVSLQMMTFKVALLVAITSARRVLELAAFSIR
;
A
#
# COMPACT_ATOMS: atom_id res chain seq x y z
N LYS A 1 -4.92 10.52 -21.99
CA LYS A 1 -4.90 9.36 -21.07
C LYS A 1 -4.07 9.76 -19.84
N GLY A 2 -4.72 10.04 -18.70
CA GLY A 2 -4.05 10.54 -17.48
C GLY A 2 -3.41 9.40 -16.70
N LEU A 3 -2.18 9.02 -17.05
CA LEU A 3 -1.41 8.03 -16.28
C LEU A 3 -0.85 8.68 -15.01
N ALA A 4 -0.84 7.93 -13.91
CA ALA A 4 -0.22 8.38 -12.67
C ALA A 4 1.29 8.61 -12.88
N PRO A 5 1.89 9.64 -12.28
CA PRO A 5 3.32 9.92 -12.42
C PRO A 5 4.21 8.75 -11.94
N ASN A 6 3.69 7.92 -11.02
CA ASN A 6 4.35 6.71 -10.58
C ASN A 6 4.43 5.65 -11.68
N THR A 7 3.38 5.51 -12.49
CA THR A 7 3.37 4.60 -13.65
C THR A 7 4.40 5.05 -14.69
N LEU A 8 4.47 6.35 -14.97
CA LEU A 8 5.46 6.90 -15.90
C LEU A 8 6.90 6.66 -15.39
N SER A 9 7.14 6.87 -14.10
CA SER A 9 8.43 6.60 -13.48
C SER A 9 8.82 5.12 -13.57
N HIS A 10 7.85 4.22 -13.35
CA HIS A 10 8.07 2.78 -13.44
C HIS A 10 8.35 2.30 -14.87
N GLN A 11 7.69 2.91 -15.87
CA GLN A 11 7.94 2.63 -17.29
C GLN A 11 9.32 3.11 -17.72
N VAL A 12 9.75 4.29 -17.28
CA VAL A 12 11.10 4.80 -17.53
C VAL A 12 12.15 3.89 -16.90
N ALA A 13 11.92 3.38 -15.68
CA ALA A 13 12.81 2.44 -15.03
C ALA A 13 12.91 1.10 -15.81
N ALA A 14 11.76 0.55 -16.26
CA ALA A 14 11.73 -0.67 -17.06
C ALA A 14 12.45 -0.51 -18.42
N LEU A 15 12.26 0.64 -19.08
CA LEU A 15 13.00 0.97 -20.30
C LEU A 15 14.50 1.12 -20.02
N SER A 16 14.88 1.76 -18.91
CA SER A 16 16.28 1.87 -18.53
C SER A 16 16.92 0.51 -18.24
N SER A 17 16.19 -0.47 -17.70
CA SER A 17 16.77 -1.81 -17.48
C SER A 17 16.99 -2.59 -18.79
N VAL A 18 16.11 -2.39 -19.78
CA VAL A 18 16.26 -3.02 -21.10
C VAL A 18 17.37 -2.34 -21.90
N LEU A 19 17.46 -1.00 -21.84
CA LEU A 19 18.46 -0.23 -22.59
C LEU A 19 19.84 -0.24 -21.94
N ALA A 20 19.93 -0.44 -20.62
CA ALA A 20 21.21 -0.63 -19.92
C ALA A 20 21.93 -1.91 -20.37
N TRP A 21 21.19 -2.92 -20.86
CA TRP A 21 21.77 -4.11 -21.48
C TRP A 21 22.44 -3.80 -22.83
N GLU A 22 21.97 -2.77 -23.55
CA GLU A 22 22.52 -2.33 -24.85
C GLU A 22 23.65 -1.30 -24.72
N GLY A 23 24.14 -1.02 -23.51
CA GLY A 23 25.26 -0.10 -23.28
C GLY A 23 24.92 1.39 -23.35
N PHE A 24 23.62 1.74 -23.37
CA PHE A 24 23.19 3.13 -23.25
C PHE A 24 23.22 3.57 -21.77
N ASP A 25 23.81 4.75 -21.52
CA ASP A 25 23.74 5.40 -20.20
C ASP A 25 22.28 5.56 -19.76
N SER A 26 22.04 5.31 -18.46
CA SER A 26 20.69 5.18 -17.90
C SER A 26 19.77 6.33 -18.31
N LEU A 27 18.71 6.01 -19.06
CA LEU A 27 17.69 6.94 -19.57
C LEU A 27 17.09 7.84 -18.47
N SER A 28 17.11 7.36 -17.23
CA SER A 28 16.66 8.09 -16.04
C SER A 28 17.52 9.30 -15.67
N HIS A 29 18.80 9.31 -16.06
CA HIS A 29 19.75 10.40 -15.81
C HIS A 29 19.64 11.53 -16.84
N HIS A 30 18.98 11.30 -17.97
CA HIS A 30 18.85 12.33 -19.00
C HIS A 30 18.00 13.52 -18.50
N PRO A 31 18.50 14.77 -18.60
CA PRO A 31 17.86 15.95 -17.99
C PRO A 31 16.44 16.18 -18.51
N SER A 32 16.16 15.85 -19.78
CA SER A 32 14.81 15.97 -20.35
C SER A 32 13.82 15.00 -19.73
N VAL A 33 14.23 13.76 -19.43
CA VAL A 33 13.37 12.74 -18.81
C VAL A 33 13.04 13.15 -17.37
N ARG A 34 14.04 13.60 -16.62
CA ARG A 34 13.85 14.17 -15.28
C ARG A 34 12.91 15.37 -15.28
N ARG A 35 13.08 16.31 -16.22
CA ARG A 35 12.21 17.50 -16.34
C ARG A 35 10.78 17.13 -16.71
N PHE A 36 10.62 16.15 -17.59
CA PHE A 36 9.31 15.62 -17.97
C PHE A 36 8.61 14.96 -16.79
N LEU A 37 9.27 14.03 -16.09
CA LEU A 37 8.71 13.36 -14.91
C LEU A 37 8.36 14.38 -13.81
N ARG A 38 9.25 15.36 -13.54
CA ARG A 38 8.97 16.43 -12.57
C ARG A 38 7.73 17.23 -12.95
N ARG A 39 7.56 17.59 -14.22
CA ARG A 39 6.37 18.30 -14.71
C ARG A 39 5.13 17.42 -14.61
N ALA A 40 5.23 16.14 -14.92
CA ALA A 40 4.12 15.19 -14.80
C ALA A 40 3.66 15.03 -13.34
N THR A 41 4.59 14.95 -12.39
CA THR A 41 4.27 14.90 -10.95
C THR A 41 3.67 16.22 -10.45
N ASN A 42 4.12 17.37 -10.96
CA ASN A 42 3.52 18.66 -10.62
C ASN A 42 2.11 18.83 -11.19
N PHE A 43 1.84 18.25 -12.37
CA PHE A 43 0.52 18.30 -13.00
C PHE A 43 -0.49 17.36 -12.31
N CYS A 44 -0.01 16.22 -11.81
CA CYS A 44 -0.81 15.25 -11.06
C CYS A 44 -0.10 14.92 -9.73
N PRO A 45 -0.24 15.76 -8.69
CA PRO A 45 0.37 15.47 -7.40
C PRO A 45 -0.12 14.10 -6.91
N PRO A 46 0.77 13.26 -6.36
CA PRO A 46 0.36 11.97 -5.82
C PRO A 46 -0.66 12.20 -4.70
N VAL A 47 -1.85 11.63 -4.85
CA VAL A 47 -2.86 11.62 -3.78
C VAL A 47 -2.33 10.72 -2.67
N VAL A 48 -1.71 11.32 -1.66
CA VAL A 48 -1.33 10.61 -0.44
C VAL A 48 -2.53 10.61 0.48
N HIS A 49 -3.31 9.52 0.47
CA HIS A 49 -4.27 9.28 1.54
C HIS A 49 -3.48 8.98 2.81
N ARG A 50 -3.19 10.04 3.58
CA ARG A 50 -2.46 9.96 4.86
C ARG A 50 -3.33 9.48 6.00
N PHE A 51 -4.65 9.49 5.80
CA PHE A 51 -5.62 9.07 6.80
C PHE A 51 -6.41 7.87 6.30
N PRO A 52 -6.68 6.90 7.18
CA PRO A 52 -7.67 5.89 6.87
C PRO A 52 -8.99 6.57 6.54
N THR A 53 -9.67 6.10 5.49
CA THR A 53 -11.04 6.55 5.16
C THR A 53 -12.05 6.10 6.22
N TRP A 54 -11.64 5.22 7.14
CA TRP A 54 -12.48 4.63 8.17
C TRP A 54 -12.25 5.30 9.53
N ASP A 55 -13.34 5.42 10.29
CA ASP A 55 -13.34 5.93 11.66
C ASP A 55 -13.01 4.80 12.64
N LEU A 56 -11.91 4.95 13.38
CA LEU A 56 -11.41 3.92 14.31
C LEU A 56 -12.43 3.58 15.42
N PRO A 57 -13.03 4.56 16.12
CA PRO A 57 -14.12 4.31 17.07
C PRO A 57 -15.25 3.47 16.47
N SER A 58 -15.70 3.80 15.26
CA SER A 58 -16.78 3.07 14.57
C SER A 58 -16.41 1.60 14.30
N VAL A 59 -15.17 1.34 13.87
CA VAL A 59 -14.68 -0.04 13.63
C VAL A 59 -14.56 -0.82 14.94
N LEU A 60 -14.08 -0.19 16.02
CA LEU A 60 -14.01 -0.82 17.33
C LEU A 60 -15.39 -1.14 17.88
N GLN A 61 -16.36 -0.24 17.72
CA GLN A 61 -17.74 -0.48 18.13
C GLN A 61 -18.37 -1.65 17.36
N ALA A 62 -18.12 -1.74 16.05
CA ALA A 62 -18.58 -2.86 15.23
C ALA A 62 -17.95 -4.21 15.63
N LEU A 63 -16.70 -4.22 16.11
CA LEU A 63 -16.02 -5.41 16.63
C LEU A 63 -16.51 -5.86 18.01
N THR A 64 -17.16 -4.96 18.75
CA THR A 64 -17.83 -5.26 20.02
C THR A 64 -19.24 -5.79 19.78
N GLY A 65 -19.92 -5.39 18.70
CA GLY A 65 -21.28 -5.87 18.39
C GLY A 65 -21.35 -7.30 17.83
N PRO A 66 -22.58 -7.85 17.70
CA PRO A 66 -22.81 -9.12 17.00
C PRO A 66 -22.38 -9.00 15.53
N PRO A 67 -21.70 -10.01 14.96
CA PRO A 67 -21.56 -11.38 15.43
C PRO A 67 -20.34 -11.65 16.35
N PHE A 68 -19.52 -10.65 16.70
CA PHE A 68 -18.27 -10.83 17.46
C PHE A 68 -18.42 -10.81 18.99
N ASP A 69 -19.65 -10.62 19.46
CA ASP A 69 -20.02 -10.41 20.87
C ASP A 69 -19.97 -11.72 21.70
N LEU A 70 -20.23 -12.86 21.06
CA LEU A 70 -20.34 -14.14 21.74
C LEU A 70 -19.05 -14.96 21.62
N LEU A 71 -18.11 -14.73 22.54
CA LEU A 71 -16.88 -15.55 22.69
C LEU A 71 -17.15 -17.07 22.77
N LYS A 72 -18.38 -17.47 23.12
CA LYS A 72 -18.77 -18.87 23.32
C LYS A 72 -19.45 -19.53 22.10
N SER A 73 -19.96 -18.76 21.13
CA SER A 73 -20.71 -19.31 19.98
C SER A 73 -20.15 -18.91 18.62
N VAL A 74 -19.05 -18.16 18.61
CA VAL A 74 -18.42 -17.64 17.40
C VAL A 74 -17.47 -18.67 16.79
N SER A 75 -17.47 -18.77 15.46
CA SER A 75 -16.56 -19.64 14.73
C SER A 75 -15.10 -19.19 14.96
N LEU A 76 -14.19 -20.17 15.04
CA LEU A 76 -12.76 -19.92 15.23
C LEU A 76 -12.21 -18.91 14.21
N GLN A 77 -12.68 -18.99 12.97
CA GLN A 77 -12.29 -18.08 11.89
C GLN A 77 -12.60 -16.61 12.23
N MET A 78 -13.79 -16.33 12.74
CA MET A 78 -14.24 -14.97 13.03
C MET A 78 -13.50 -14.37 14.24
N MET A 79 -13.14 -15.22 15.21
CA MET A 79 -12.27 -14.86 16.32
C MET A 79 -10.86 -14.51 15.83
N THR A 80 -10.30 -15.32 14.91
CA THR A 80 -9.00 -15.04 14.29
C THR A 80 -9.01 -13.71 13.53
N PHE A 81 -10.07 -13.40 12.77
CA PHE A 81 -10.20 -12.11 12.09
C PHE A 81 -10.21 -10.93 13.05
N LYS A 82 -10.97 -11.01 14.15
CA LYS A 82 -11.02 -9.98 15.18
C LYS A 82 -9.64 -9.73 15.80
N VAL A 83 -8.91 -10.79 16.16
CA VAL A 83 -7.57 -10.68 16.73
C VAL A 83 -6.57 -10.17 15.71
N ALA A 84 -6.55 -10.71 14.49
CA ALA A 84 -5.63 -10.28 13.43
C ALA A 84 -5.85 -8.81 13.05
N LEU A 85 -7.10 -8.35 12.99
CA LEU A 85 -7.43 -6.95 12.75
C LEU A 85 -6.94 -6.05 13.90
N LEU A 86 -7.18 -6.43 15.15
CA LEU A 86 -6.69 -5.68 16.32
C LEU A 86 -5.16 -5.60 16.37
N VAL A 87 -4.47 -6.70 16.06
CA VAL A 87 -3.01 -6.74 15.98
C VAL A 87 -2.51 -5.86 14.82
N ALA A 88 -3.22 -5.85 13.68
CA ALA A 88 -2.87 -4.99 12.56
C ALA A 88 -2.99 -3.50 12.90
N ILE A 89 -4.06 -3.10 13.59
CA ILE A 89 -4.31 -1.70 13.95
C ILE A 89 -3.36 -1.22 15.06
N THR A 90 -3.09 -2.06 16.06
CA THR A 90 -2.23 -1.69 17.21
C THR A 90 -0.73 -1.74 16.90
N SER A 91 -0.30 -2.61 15.99
CA SER A 91 1.13 -2.72 15.64
C SER A 91 1.64 -1.55 14.80
N ALA A 92 0.76 -0.78 14.15
CA ALA A 92 1.11 0.24 13.14
C ALA A 92 2.08 -0.30 12.05
N ARG A 93 2.13 -1.62 11.88
CA ARG A 93 3.04 -2.32 10.95
C ARG A 93 2.33 -2.68 9.66
N ARG A 94 3.12 -2.83 8.60
CA ARG A 94 2.59 -3.26 7.29
C ARG A 94 2.06 -4.69 7.40
N VAL A 95 1.01 -5.00 6.65
CA VAL A 95 0.39 -6.35 6.60
C VAL A 95 1.43 -7.46 6.30
N LEU A 96 2.47 -7.16 5.53
CA LEU A 96 3.57 -8.08 5.23
C LEU A 96 4.41 -8.45 6.46
N GLU A 97 4.55 -7.55 7.44
CA GLU A 97 5.27 -7.81 8.68
C GLU A 97 4.41 -8.62 9.66
N LEU A 98 3.09 -8.55 9.54
CA LEU A 98 2.17 -9.39 10.30
C LEU A 98 2.22 -10.85 9.86
N ALA A 99 2.41 -11.09 8.55
CA ALA A 99 2.57 -12.44 8.01
C ALA A 99 3.80 -13.16 8.58
N ALA A 100 4.83 -12.41 8.99
CA ALA A 100 6.02 -12.98 9.64
C ALA A 100 5.76 -13.55 11.05
N PHE A 101 4.64 -13.18 11.69
CA PHE A 101 4.21 -13.77 12.97
C PHE A 101 3.47 -15.10 12.81
N SER A 102 3.25 -15.58 11.58
CA SER A 102 2.67 -16.90 11.35
C SER A 102 3.68 -17.98 11.76
N ILE A 103 3.42 -18.63 12.90
CA ILE A 103 4.14 -19.83 13.32
C ILE A 103 3.71 -20.97 12.39
N ARG A 104 4.69 -21.64 11.76
CA ARG A 104 4.49 -22.80 10.90
C ARG A 104 4.41 -24.09 11.73
#